data_AF-A0A6I9NJK5-F1
#
_entry.id   AF-A0A6I9NJK5-F1
#
_cell.length_a   1.000
_cell.length_b   1.000
_cell.length_c   1.000
_cell.angle_alpha   90.00
_cell.angle_beta   90.00
_cell.angle_gamma   90.00
#
_symmetry.space_group_name_H-M   'P 1'
#
loop_
_entity.id
_entity.type
_entity.pdbx_description
1 polymer ?
#
loop_
_entity_poly.entity_id
_entity_poly.type
_entity_poly.pdbx_seq_one_letter_code
_entity_poly.pdbx_strand_id
1 'polypeptide(L)'
;MRVYGRQEIPDRFHFKGGRFVAPLTLVAEPGWFIAQNKAMLPYWKNDTGEASAWQNGWHGYDNEFLDMRGFFLASGPGNKHLYSSIRACFVMIVSDLCSLKLMHTLLSSGASSL
;
A
#
# COMPACT_ATOMS: atom_id res chain seq x y z
N MET A 1 -13.15 -1.94 -12.21
CA MET A 1 -12.31 -0.71 -12.05
C MET A 1 -13.17 0.41 -11.48
N ARG A 2 -12.62 1.25 -10.60
CA ARG A 2 -13.29 2.46 -10.09
C ARG A 2 -12.51 3.72 -10.48
N VAL A 3 -13.21 4.81 -10.73
CA VAL A 3 -12.63 6.11 -11.09
C VAL A 3 -13.18 7.15 -10.11
N TYR A 4 -12.29 7.97 -9.57
CA TYR A 4 -12.64 9.03 -8.63
C TYR A 4 -12.09 10.36 -9.12
N GLY A 5 -12.91 11.40 -9.12
CA GLY A 5 -12.41 12.76 -9.02
C GLY A 5 -11.71 12.96 -7.68
N ARG A 6 -10.72 13.86 -7.63
CA ARG A 6 -9.88 14.07 -6.44
C ARG A 6 -10.67 14.20 -5.12
N GLN A 7 -11.80 14.90 -5.12
CA GLN A 7 -12.61 15.10 -3.90
C GLN A 7 -13.47 13.89 -3.53
N GLU A 8 -13.72 13.00 -4.49
CA GLU A 8 -14.56 11.80 -4.36
C GLU A 8 -13.74 10.58 -3.92
N ILE A 9 -12.40 10.69 -3.88
CA ILE A 9 -11.53 9.63 -3.37
C ILE A 9 -11.92 9.33 -1.91
N PRO A 10 -12.21 8.05 -1.57
CA PRO A 10 -12.62 7.67 -0.22
C PRO A 10 -11.61 8.12 0.85
N ASP A 11 -12.11 8.70 1.94
CA ASP A 11 -11.27 9.24 3.03
C ASP A 11 -10.35 8.19 3.67
N ARG A 12 -10.80 6.92 3.71
CA ARG A 12 -10.00 5.80 4.25
C ARG A 12 -8.66 5.57 3.55
N PHE A 13 -8.50 6.06 2.32
CA PHE A 13 -7.21 6.00 1.63
C PHE A 13 -6.21 7.03 2.14
N HIS A 14 -6.67 8.06 2.85
CA HIS A 14 -5.85 9.21 3.28
C HIS A 14 -5.02 9.84 2.14
N PHE A 15 -5.50 9.72 0.90
CA PHE A 15 -4.74 10.02 -0.30
C PHE A 15 -5.01 11.44 -0.83
N LYS A 16 -6.28 11.86 -0.90
CA LYS A 16 -6.71 13.08 -1.61
C LYS A 16 -6.13 14.42 -1.14
N GLY A 17 -5.58 14.48 0.06
CA GLY A 17 -4.93 15.68 0.60
C GLY A 17 -3.53 15.95 0.02
N GLY A 18 -2.91 14.96 -0.64
CA GLY A 18 -1.54 15.07 -1.13
C GLY A 18 -1.37 16.10 -2.26
N ARG A 19 -0.27 16.87 -2.23
CA ARG A 19 0.03 17.89 -3.26
C ARG A 19 0.04 17.33 -4.69
N PHE A 20 0.49 16.09 -4.84
CA PHE A 20 0.71 15.44 -6.14
C PHE A 20 -0.41 14.49 -6.57
N VAL A 21 -1.57 14.52 -5.92
CA VAL A 21 -2.73 13.71 -6.34
C VAL A 21 -3.31 14.27 -7.63
N ALA A 22 -3.38 13.44 -8.66
CA ALA A 22 -3.95 13.78 -9.95
C ALA A 22 -5.44 14.15 -9.84
N PRO A 23 -6.00 14.94 -10.77
CA PRO A 23 -7.43 15.28 -10.79
C PRO A 23 -8.34 14.05 -10.84
N LEU A 24 -7.89 12.99 -11.52
CA LEU A 24 -8.55 11.69 -11.61
C LEU A 24 -7.63 10.61 -11.05
N THR A 25 -8.17 9.76 -10.19
CA THR A 25 -7.48 8.57 -9.67
C THR A 25 -8.28 7.33 -10.06
N LEU A 26 -7.59 6.36 -10.68
CA LEU A 26 -8.18 5.10 -11.10
C LEU A 26 -7.68 3.99 -10.17
N VAL A 27 -8.61 3.18 -9.67
CA VAL A 27 -8.31 2.01 -8.82
C VAL A 27 -8.68 0.75 -9.60
N ALA A 28 -7.65 -0.04 -9.92
CA ALA A 28 -7.81 -1.34 -10.56
C ALA A 28 -8.36 -2.37 -9.58
N GLU A 29 -9.04 -3.39 -10.11
CA GLU A 29 -9.39 -4.59 -9.35
C GLU A 29 -8.21 -5.58 -9.40
N PRO A 30 -8.03 -6.44 -8.38
CA PRO A 30 -6.99 -7.46 -8.40
C PRO A 30 -7.03 -8.29 -9.70
N GLY A 31 -5.86 -8.51 -10.29
CA GLY A 31 -5.72 -9.20 -11.58
C GLY A 31 -5.81 -8.30 -12.81
N TRP A 32 -6.12 -7.01 -12.63
CA TRP A 32 -6.16 -6.02 -13.71
C TRP A 32 -5.08 -4.97 -13.53
N PHE A 33 -4.54 -4.47 -14.63
CA PHE A 33 -3.70 -3.29 -14.63
C PHE A 33 -4.24 -2.28 -15.64
N ILE A 34 -3.91 -1.00 -15.44
CA ILE A 34 -4.43 0.10 -16.26
C ILE A 34 -3.25 0.69 -17.02
N ALA A 35 -3.35 0.72 -18.34
CA ALA A 35 -2.35 1.31 -19.23
C ALA A 35 -3.03 2.29 -20.17
N GLN A 36 -2.30 3.32 -20.58
CA GLN A 36 -2.82 4.34 -21.51
C GLN A 36 -3.08 3.74 -22.90
N ASN A 37 -2.24 2.83 -23.37
CA ASN A 37 -2.42 2.13 -24.62
C ASN A 37 -1.74 0.74 -24.59
N LYS A 38 -2.04 -0.10 -25.58
CA LYS A 38 -1.47 -1.46 -25.71
C LYS A 38 0.04 -1.48 -26.00
N ALA A 39 0.60 -0.42 -26.59
CA ALA A 39 2.03 -0.35 -26.86
C ALA A 39 2.85 -0.06 -25.59
N MET A 40 2.22 0.50 -24.55
CA MET A 40 2.80 0.83 -23.26
C MET A 40 2.54 -0.23 -22.19
N LEU A 41 2.04 -1.42 -22.60
CA LEU A 41 1.88 -2.50 -21.65
C LEU A 41 3.26 -2.86 -21.09
N PRO A 42 3.37 -3.05 -19.77
CA PRO A 42 4.63 -3.37 -19.11
C PRO A 42 4.99 -4.84 -19.39
N TYR A 43 5.40 -5.11 -20.62
CA TYR A 43 5.90 -6.42 -21.01
C TYR A 43 7.24 -6.68 -20.34
N TRP A 44 7.39 -7.84 -19.74
CA TRP A 44 8.72 -8.33 -19.41
C TRP A 44 9.39 -8.74 -20.72
N LYS A 45 10.49 -8.06 -21.07
CA LYS A 45 11.27 -8.35 -22.27
C LYS A 45 12.53 -9.10 -21.84
N ASN A 46 12.42 -10.42 -21.77
CA ASN A 46 13.56 -11.31 -21.90
C ASN A 46 13.98 -11.31 -23.37
N ASP A 47 15.23 -10.96 -23.67
CA ASP A 47 15.80 -10.78 -25.02
C ASP A 47 15.77 -12.04 -25.92
N THR A 48 15.00 -13.07 -25.55
CA THR A 48 14.93 -14.38 -26.17
C THR A 48 13.52 -14.78 -26.64
N GLY A 49 12.49 -13.93 -26.51
CA GLY A 49 11.12 -14.27 -26.92
C GLY A 49 10.20 -13.08 -27.27
N GLU A 50 8.99 -13.39 -27.77
CA GLU A 50 7.94 -12.39 -27.96
C GLU A 50 7.53 -11.80 -26.61
N ALA A 51 7.31 -10.49 -26.59
CA ALA A 51 6.87 -9.74 -25.41
C ALA A 51 5.52 -10.29 -24.91
N SER A 52 5.57 -11.17 -23.92
CA SER A 52 4.38 -11.75 -23.30
C SER A 52 4.03 -10.96 -22.04
N ALA A 53 2.73 -10.66 -21.86
CA ALA A 53 2.23 -9.79 -20.79
C ALA A 53 2.29 -10.42 -19.39
N TRP A 54 2.95 -11.58 -19.22
CA TRP A 54 2.90 -12.33 -17.98
C TRP A 54 3.91 -11.79 -16.96
N GLN A 55 3.50 -10.73 -16.26
CA GLN A 55 4.08 -10.44 -14.97
C GLN A 55 3.44 -11.34 -13.91
N ASN A 56 4.27 -12.02 -13.12
CA ASN A 56 3.84 -13.04 -12.15
C ASN A 56 3.14 -12.47 -10.90
N GLY A 57 2.99 -11.14 -10.80
CA GLY A 57 2.30 -10.49 -9.68
C GLY A 57 2.32 -8.98 -9.82
N TRP A 58 1.28 -8.34 -9.29
CA TRP A 58 1.10 -6.89 -9.26
C TRP A 58 0.67 -6.46 -7.87
N HIS A 59 1.00 -5.23 -7.48
CA HIS A 59 0.61 -4.61 -6.22
C HIS A 59 0.15 -3.16 -6.44
N GLY A 60 -0.36 -2.51 -5.39
CA GLY A 60 -0.87 -1.14 -5.44
C GLY A 60 -2.39 -1.04 -5.62
N TYR A 61 -3.11 -2.16 -5.45
CA TYR A 61 -4.56 -2.18 -5.35
C TYR A 61 -5.04 -1.58 -4.02
N ASP A 62 -6.35 -1.64 -3.79
CA ASP A 62 -6.97 -1.26 -2.53
C ASP A 62 -6.30 -1.97 -1.32
N ASN A 63 -5.94 -1.20 -0.30
CA ASN A 63 -5.22 -1.68 0.88
C ASN A 63 -6.07 -2.62 1.77
N GLU A 64 -7.38 -2.72 1.55
CA GLU A 64 -8.25 -3.65 2.27
C GLU A 64 -8.13 -5.10 1.79
N PHE A 65 -7.65 -5.32 0.56
CA PHE A 65 -7.41 -6.66 0.02
C PHE A 65 -6.35 -7.39 0.85
N LEU A 66 -6.61 -8.68 1.15
CA LEU A 66 -5.70 -9.52 1.93
C LEU A 66 -4.30 -9.58 1.30
N ASP A 67 -4.24 -9.68 -0.03
CA ASP A 67 -2.98 -9.76 -0.79
C ASP A 67 -2.17 -8.47 -0.77
N MET A 68 -2.77 -7.33 -0.40
CA MET A 68 -2.10 -6.02 -0.26
C MET A 68 -1.65 -5.74 1.18
N ARG A 69 -1.88 -6.67 2.12
CA ARG A 69 -1.47 -6.48 3.51
C ARG A 69 0.02 -6.79 3.68
N GLY A 70 0.72 -5.89 4.34
CA GLY A 70 2.04 -6.18 4.88
C GLY A 70 1.95 -7.06 6.13
N PHE A 71 3.07 -7.66 6.51
CA PHE A 71 3.24 -8.29 7.82
C PHE A 71 4.19 -7.45 8.67
N PHE A 72 4.06 -7.55 9.99
CA PHE A 72 4.94 -6.90 10.94
C PHE A 72 5.31 -7.86 12.05
N LEU A 73 6.59 -7.87 12.41
CA LEU A 73 7.12 -8.71 13.46
C LEU A 73 8.06 -7.87 14.34
N ALA A 74 7.81 -7.87 15.64
CA ALA A 74 8.67 -7.26 16.64
C ALA A 74 9.11 -8.32 17.66
N SER A 75 10.38 -8.28 18.06
CA SER A 75 10.98 -9.17 19.07
C SER A 75 11.97 -8.38 19.92
N GLY A 76 11.95 -8.57 21.24
CA GLY A 76 12.86 -7.87 22.14
C GLY A 76 12.80 -8.39 23.59
N PRO A 77 13.74 -7.96 24.46
CA PRO A 77 13.95 -8.55 25.79
C PRO A 77 12.79 -8.32 26.79
N GLY A 78 11.81 -7.48 26.45
CA GLY A 78 10.71 -7.09 27.33
C GLY A 78 9.31 -7.53 26.91
N ASN A 79 9.10 -8.23 25.78
CA ASN A 79 7.73 -8.58 25.34
C ASN A 79 7.63 -9.94 24.63
N LYS A 80 6.49 -10.60 24.89
CA LYS A 80 5.99 -11.79 24.20
C LYS A 80 6.00 -11.55 22.70
N HIS A 81 6.33 -12.57 21.90
CA HIS A 81 6.28 -12.51 20.44
C HIS A 81 4.91 -11.99 19.97
N LEU A 82 4.85 -10.72 19.54
CA LEU A 82 3.65 -10.13 18.97
C LEU A 82 3.65 -10.45 17.48
N TYR A 83 3.04 -11.58 17.12
CA TYR A 83 2.71 -11.91 15.75
C TYR A 83 1.32 -11.37 15.46
N SER A 84 1.21 -10.38 14.59
CA SER A 84 -0.09 -9.90 14.13
C SER A 84 -0.08 -9.85 12.61
N SER A 85 -1.06 -10.50 11.99
CA SER A 85 -1.43 -10.21 10.60
C SER A 85 -2.07 -8.83 10.61
N ILE A 86 -1.21 -7.82 10.59
CA ILE A 86 -1.58 -6.47 10.93
C ILE A 86 -2.60 -5.96 9.89
N ARG A 87 -3.87 -5.84 10.31
CA ARG A 87 -4.83 -4.89 9.71
C ARG A 87 -4.44 -3.44 9.96
N ALA A 88 -3.43 -3.20 10.81
CA ALA A 88 -2.96 -1.87 11.08
C ALA A 88 -2.27 -1.28 9.84
N CYS A 89 -2.69 -0.08 9.50
CA CYS A 89 -1.94 0.78 8.61
C CYS A 89 -0.49 0.89 9.12
N PHE A 90 0.49 0.88 8.23
CA PHE A 90 1.91 1.09 8.57
C PHE A 90 2.12 2.30 9.50
N VAL A 91 1.28 3.33 9.34
CA VAL A 91 1.27 4.52 10.19
C VAL A 91 1.06 4.20 11.68
N MET A 92 0.21 3.23 12.03
CA MET A 92 -0.01 2.85 13.43
C MET A 92 1.19 2.12 14.04
N ILE A 93 1.90 1.33 13.23
CA ILE A 93 3.13 0.64 13.67
C ILE A 93 4.19 1.64 14.15
N VAL A 94 4.32 2.78 13.47
CA VAL A 94 5.28 3.83 13.86
C VAL A 94 4.94 4.41 15.23
N SER A 95 3.66 4.61 15.53
CA SER A 95 3.20 5.06 16.85
C SER A 95 3.48 4.03 17.95
N ASP A 96 3.30 2.74 17.67
CA ASP A 96 3.59 1.65 18.61
C ASP A 96 5.09 1.53 18.88
N LEU A 97 5.93 1.59 17.84
CA LEU A 97 7.39 1.57 17.96
C LEU A 97 7.92 2.76 18.75
N CYS A 98 7.33 3.95 18.57
CA CYS A 98 7.65 5.13 19.38
C CYS A 98 7.30 4.92 20.85
N SER A 99 6.14 4.35 21.14
CA SER A 99 5.69 4.07 22.52
C SER A 99 6.61 3.07 23.22
N LEU A 100 7.16 2.11 22.46
CA LEU A 100 8.17 1.16 22.91
C LEU A 100 9.60 1.75 22.98
N LYS A 101 9.78 3.04 22.67
CA LYS A 101 11.08 3.74 22.57
C LYS A 101 12.08 3.08 21.60
N LEU A 102 11.58 2.32 20.63
CA LEU A 102 12.38 1.70 19.58
C LEU A 102 12.70 2.68 18.45
N MET A 103 11.93 3.77 18.32
CA MET A 103 12.15 4.88 17.39
C MET A 103 11.79 6.21 18.06
N HIS A 104 12.34 7.33 17.57
CA HIS A 104 12.06 8.67 18.06
C HIS A 104 10.88 9.28 17.28
N THR A 105 9.89 9.86 17.96
CA THR A 105 8.67 10.36 17.32
C THR A 105 8.91 11.66 16.54
N LEU A 106 8.56 11.64 15.26
CA LEU A 106 8.17 12.83 14.51
C LEU A 106 6.64 12.80 14.33
N LEU A 107 6.01 13.97 14.11
CA LEU A 107 4.57 14.07 13.87
C LEU A 107 4.12 13.00 12.85
N SER A 108 3.26 12.08 13.27
CA SER A 108 2.70 11.02 12.43
C SER A 108 1.18 11.04 12.53
N SER A 109 0.49 10.56 11.49
CA SER A 109 -0.97 10.49 11.44
C SER A 109 -1.55 9.31 12.24
N GLY A 110 -0.73 8.56 12.98
CA GLY A 110 -1.17 7.39 13.74
C GLY A 110 -1.72 7.77 15.10
N ALA A 111 -2.92 7.29 15.43
CA ALA A 111 -3.44 7.41 16.79
C ALA A 111 -2.76 6.37 17.69
N SER A 112 -2.20 6.81 18.82
CA SER A 112 -1.70 5.89 19.86
C SER A 112 -2.89 5.20 20.51
N SER A 113 -2.95 3.87 20.41
CA SER A 113 -3.81 3.08 21.30
C SER A 113 -3.16 3.01 22.68
N LEU A 114 -3.78 3.69 23.66
CA LEU A 114 -3.51 3.48 25.08
C LEU A 114 -4.10 2.15 25.54
#